data_AF-A0A7C4ISR6-F1
#
_entry.id   AF-A0A7C4ISR6-F1
#
_cell.length_a   1.000
_cell.length_b   1.000
_cell.length_c   1.000
_cell.angle_alpha   90.00
_cell.angle_beta   90.00
_cell.angle_gamma   90.00
#
_symmetry.space_group_name_H-M   'P 1'
#
loop_
_entity.id
_entity.type
_entity.pdbx_description
1 polymer ?
#
loop_
_entity_poly.entity_id
_entity_poly.type
_entity_poly.pdbx_seq_one_letter_code
_entity_poly.pdbx_strand_id
1 'polypeptide(L)' 'MPPIAQINDLWFALPPIVVVSLVYAASRHEDAGPLLRHAVRAALWIVGFMAAIFVVLELLLRAV' A
#
# COMPACT_ATOMS: atom_id res chain seq x y z
N MET A 1 -20.48 -9.76 17.69
CA MET A 1 -19.37 -8.80 17.54
C MET A 1 -19.97 -7.42 17.30
N PRO A 2 -19.38 -6.34 17.84
CA PRO A 2 -19.97 -4.99 17.80
C PRO A 2 -20.15 -4.51 16.35
N PRO A 3 -21.03 -3.52 16.08
CA PRO A 3 -21.35 -3.06 14.74
C PRO A 3 -20.22 -2.16 14.21
N ILE A 4 -19.04 -2.73 13.94
CA ILE A 4 -18.07 -2.18 12.98
C ILE A 4 -18.46 -2.51 11.53
N ALA A 5 -19.71 -2.95 11.32
CA ALA A 5 -20.26 -3.51 10.09
C ALA A 5 -20.28 -2.58 8.86
N GLN A 6 -19.63 -1.41 8.92
CA GLN A 6 -19.46 -0.48 7.80
C GLN A 6 -18.06 0.17 7.76
N ILE A 7 -17.03 -0.48 8.33
CA ILE A 7 -15.65 -0.04 8.08
C ILE A 7 -15.15 -0.78 6.84
N ASN A 8 -14.76 -0.05 5.81
CA ASN A 8 -14.15 -0.64 4.62
C ASN A 8 -12.82 -1.31 4.99
N ASP A 9 -12.69 -2.60 4.72
CA ASP A 9 -11.50 -3.39 5.03
C ASP A 9 -10.22 -2.84 4.38
N LEU A 10 -10.33 -2.06 3.30
CA LEU A 10 -9.19 -1.37 2.67
C LEU A 10 -8.48 -0.41 3.63
N TRP A 11 -9.13 0.09 4.68
CA TRP A 11 -8.48 0.92 5.69
C TRP A 11 -7.36 0.18 6.43
N PHE A 12 -7.42 -1.14 6.52
CA PHE A 12 -6.36 -1.95 7.13
C PHE A 12 -5.09 -2.02 6.26
N ALA A 13 -5.14 -1.61 4.99
CA ALA A 13 -3.96 -1.57 4.11
C ALA A 13 -3.06 -0.34 4.38
N LEU A 14 -3.62 0.76 4.89
CA LEU A 14 -2.88 2.01 5.10
C LEU A 14 -1.71 1.86 6.11
N PRO A 15 -1.94 1.37 7.34
CA PRO A 15 -0.86 1.22 8.33
C PRO A 15 0.34 0.39 7.84
N PRO A 16 0.16 -0.83 7.28
CA PRO A 16 1.31 -1.63 6.84
C PRO A 16 2.05 -1.00 5.66
N ILE A 17 1.35 -0.36 4.70
CA ILE A 17 2.00 0.34 3.58
C ILE A 17 2.91 1.45 4.10
N VAL A 18 2.42 2.27 5.04
CA VAL A 18 3.20 3.36 5.63
C VAL A 18 4.41 2.83 6.38
N VAL A 19 4.23 1.85 7.26
CA VAL A 19 5.32 1.30 8.09
C VAL A 19 6.40 0.66 7.23
N VAL A 20 6.04 -0.23 6.30
CA VAL A 20 7.01 -0.93 5.45
C VAL A 20 7.78 0.06 4.57
N SER A 21 7.10 1.06 4.01
CA SER A 21 7.74 2.06 3.14
C SER A 21 8.75 2.93 3.90
N LEU A 22 8.41 3.34 5.13
CA LEU A 22 9.29 4.12 5.98
C LEU A 22 10.49 3.30 6.45
N VAL A 23 10.27 2.07 6.93
CA VAL A 23 11.35 1.16 7.37
C VAL A 23 12.31 0.86 6.23
N TYR A 24 11.78 0.53 5.05
CA TYR A 24 12.59 0.27 3.86
C TYR A 24 13.47 1.48 3.48
N ALA A 25 12.92 2.69 3.53
CA ALA A 25 13.68 3.89 3.21
C ALA A 25 14.72 4.23 4.28
N ALA A 26 14.38 4.05 5.56
CA ALA A 26 15.22 4.36 6.71
C ALA A 26 16.43 3.44 6.83
N SER A 27 16.31 2.17 6.42
CA SER A 27 17.45 1.26 6.38
C SER A 27 18.52 1.65 5.35
N ARG A 28 18.20 2.57 4.42
CA ARG A 28 19.07 2.92 3.29
C ARG A 28 19.55 4.37 3.29
N HIS A 29 18.83 5.28 3.94
CA HIS A 29 19.16 6.70 3.96
C HIS A 29 19.03 7.23 5.40
N GLU A 30 20.11 7.83 5.90
CA GLU A 30 20.14 8.47 7.21
C GLU A 30 19.63 9.93 7.15
N ASP A 31 19.66 10.54 5.96
CA ASP A 31 19.14 11.88 5.73
C ASP A 31 17.60 11.87 5.54
N ALA A 32 16.92 12.74 6.28
CA ALA A 32 15.45 12.83 6.31
C ALA A 32 14.80 13.21 4.96
N GLY A 33 15.50 13.97 4.11
CA GLY A 33 15.01 14.35 2.78
C GLY A 33 14.91 13.14 1.83
N PRO A 34 16.03 12.46 1.54
CA PRO A 34 16.04 11.22 0.76
C PRO A 34 15.12 10.12 1.32
N LEU A 35 15.05 9.99 2.64
CA LEU A 35 14.15 9.05 3.33
C LEU A 35 12.71 9.14 2.82
N LEU A 36 12.09 10.32 2.94
CA LEU A 36 10.67 10.50 2.60
C LEU A 36 10.41 10.28 1.12
N ARG A 37 11.31 10.72 0.25
CA ARG A 37 11.19 10.50 -1.20
C ARG A 37 11.22 9.02 -1.55
N HIS A 38 12.11 8.25 -0.91
CA HIS A 38 12.20 6.80 -1.13
C HIS A 38 11.02 6.05 -0.53
N ALA A 39 10.53 6.47 0.64
CA ALA A 39 9.35 5.90 1.27
C ALA A 39 8.10 6.12 0.40
N VAL A 40 7.86 7.35 -0.09
CA VAL A 40 6.74 7.66 -0.99
C VAL A 40 6.83 6.84 -2.27
N ARG A 41 8.02 6.74 -2.87
CA ARG A 41 8.22 5.92 -4.07
C ARG A 41 7.92 4.44 -3.81
N ALA A 42 8.32 3.90 -2.66
CA ALA A 42 8.02 2.52 -2.28
C ALA A 42 6.50 2.32 -2.08
N ALA A 43 5.83 3.23 -1.38
CA ALA A 43 4.38 3.21 -1.18
C ALA A 43 3.64 3.24 -2.53
N LEU A 44 4.06 4.10 -3.47
CA LEU A 44 3.48 4.17 -4.81
C LEU A 44 3.63 2.86 -5.58
N TRP A 45 4.78 2.18 -5.47
CA TRP A 45 4.98 0.87 -6.09
C TRP A 45 4.07 -0.20 -5.48
N ILE A 46 3.92 -0.23 -4.16
CA ILE A 46 3.03 -1.18 -3.48
C ILE A 46 1.57 -0.96 -3.93
N VAL A 47 1.09 0.28 -3.85
CA VAL A 47 -0.29 0.63 -4.23
C VAL A 47 -0.52 0.37 -5.73
N GLY A 48 0.41 0.78 -6.59
CA GLY A 48 0.32 0.58 -8.03
C GLY A 48 0.31 -0.89 -8.43
N PHE A 49 1.15 -1.71 -7.78
CA PHE A 49 1.17 -3.14 -8.02
C PHE A 49 -0.13 -3.83 -7.58
N MET A 50 -0.64 -3.49 -6.38
CA MET A 50 -1.93 -4.00 -5.91
C MET A 50 -3.10 -3.57 -6.80
N ALA A 51 -3.09 -2.33 -7.29
CA ALA A 51 -4.09 -1.84 -8.25
C ALA A 51 -4.03 -2.59 -9.58
N ALA A 52 -2.82 -2.88 -10.09
CA ALA A 52 -2.67 -3.67 -11.32
C ALA A 52 -3.23 -5.09 -11.14
N ILE A 53 -2.98 -5.75 -10.01
CA ILE A 53 -3.59 -7.05 -9.68
C ILE A 53 -5.12 -6.92 -9.63
N PHE A 54 -5.64 -5.89 -8.97
CA PHE A 54 -7.09 -5.66 -8.89
C PHE A 54 -7.72 -5.55 -10.28
N VAL A 55 -7.12 -4.77 -11.19
CA VAL A 55 -7.57 -4.66 -12.59
C VAL A 55 -7.55 -6.01 -13.30
N VAL A 56 -6.46 -6.79 -13.16
CA VAL A 56 -6.39 -8.13 -13.75
C VAL A 56 -7.49 -9.04 -13.22
N LEU A 57 -7.72 -9.04 -11.90
CA LEU A 57 -8.78 -9.83 -11.27
C LEU A 57 -10.16 -9.41 -11.73
N GLU A 58 -10.42 -8.11 -11.86
CA GLU A 58 -11.70 -7.60 -12.37
C GLU A 58 -11.94 -8.03 -13.83
N LEU A 59 -10.92 -7.93 -14.68
CA LEU A 59 -10.99 -8.36 -16.07
C LEU A 59 -11.25 -9.86 -16.18
N LEU A 60 -10.57 -10.67 -15.36
CA LEU A 60 -10.80 -12.12 -15.31
C LEU A 60 -12.19 -12.46 -14.80
N LEU A 61 -12.66 -11.78 -13.74
CA LEU A 61 -13.98 -11.98 -13.18
C LEU A 61 -15.08 -11.66 -14.19
N ARG A 62 -14.91 -10.63 -15.02
CA ARG A 62 -15.85 -10.27 -16.10
C ARG A 62 -15.85 -11.24 -17.27
N ALA A 63 -14.80 -12.05 -17.42
CA ALA A 63 -14.62 -13.00 -18.52
C ALA A 63 -15.17 -14.40 -18.22
N VAL A 64 -15.57 -14.67 -16.97
CA VAL A 64 -16.20 -15.92 -16.50
C VAL A 64 -17.71 -15.73 -16.40
#